data_AF-A0A9X6RG47-F1
#
_entry.id   AF-A0A9X6RG47-F1
#
_cell.length_a   1.000
_cell.length_b   1.000
_cell.length_c   1.000
_cell.angle_alpha   90.00
_cell.angle_beta   90.00
_cell.angle_gamma   90.00
#
_symmetry.space_group_name_H-M   'P 1'
#
loop_
_entity.id
_entity.type
_entity.pdbx_description
1 polymer ?
#
loop_
_entity_poly.entity_id
_entity_poly.type
_entity_poly.pdbx_seq_one_letter_code
_entity_poly.pdbx_strand_id
1 'polypeptide(L)' 'MEVELLKRYEPYMGKHNVKIGEILVFKFRTLSNAISEIIGEVISFGVTKDGIEYLEVDVGSKRTKKYVI' A
#
# COMPACT_ATOMS: atom_id res chain seq x y z
N MET A 1 -25.31 3.85 5.36
CA MET A 1 -23.83 3.85 5.47
C MET A 1 -23.31 3.96 4.05
N GLU A 2 -22.89 5.15 3.63
CA GLU A 2 -22.13 5.27 2.39
C GLU A 2 -20.84 4.47 2.60
N VAL A 3 -20.66 3.42 1.81
CA VAL A 3 -19.35 2.81 1.65
C VAL A 3 -18.60 3.82 0.81
N GLU A 4 -17.85 4.73 1.44
CA GLU A 4 -16.84 5.48 0.71
C GLU A 4 -15.98 4.44 -0.03
N LEU A 5 -15.97 4.52 -1.37
CA LEU A 5 -15.14 3.66 -2.20
C LEU A 5 -13.69 3.98 -1.85
N LEU A 6 -13.11 3.22 -0.92
CA LEU A 6 -11.71 3.36 -0.56
C LEU A 6 -10.86 3.29 -1.83
N LYS A 7 -10.02 4.30 -1.99
CA LYS A 7 -9.12 4.42 -3.12
C LYS A 7 -8.20 3.21 -3.16
N ARG A 8 -8.04 2.63 -4.35
CA ARG A 8 -7.12 1.51 -4.58
C ARG A 8 -5.73 2.05 -4.87
N TYR A 9 -4.75 1.42 -4.28
CA TYR A 9 -3.36 1.64 -4.61
C TYR A 9 -3.01 0.99 -5.95
N GLU A 10 -2.31 1.75 -6.80
CA GLU A 10 -1.73 1.25 -8.04
C GLU A 10 -0.19 1.35 -7.96
N PRO A 11 0.55 0.28 -8.30
CA PRO A 11 2.00 0.37 -8.39
C PRO A 11 2.42 1.45 -9.37
N TYR A 12 3.51 2.17 -9.08
CA TYR A 12 4.03 3.25 -9.93
C TYR A 12 3.07 4.43 -10.13
N MET A 13 2.06 4.60 -9.25
CA MET A 13 1.16 5.75 -9.31
C MET A 13 1.87 7.08 -9.00
N GLY A 14 3.10 7.06 -8.50
CA GLY A 14 3.88 8.24 -8.19
C GLY A 14 3.57 8.82 -6.81
N LYS A 15 4.63 9.24 -6.10
CA LYS A 15 4.59 9.74 -4.72
C LYS A 15 3.63 10.91 -4.47
N HIS A 16 3.33 11.70 -5.49
CA HIS A 16 2.40 12.83 -5.38
C HIS A 16 0.93 12.39 -5.24
N ASN A 17 0.62 11.14 -5.59
CA ASN A 17 -0.73 10.59 -5.52
C ASN A 17 -1.02 9.84 -4.21
N VAL A 18 -0.07 9.75 -3.27
CA VAL A 18 -0.26 9.08 -1.97
C VAL A 18 0.35 9.90 -0.85
N LYS A 19 -0.30 9.92 0.33
CA LYS A 19 0.18 10.64 1.51
C LYS A 19 0.33 9.72 2.72
N ILE A 20 1.21 10.09 3.65
CA ILE A 20 1.28 9.46 4.99
C ILE A 20 -0.06 9.72 5.71
N GLY A 21 -0.61 8.70 6.35
CA GLY A 21 -1.93 8.69 6.97
C GLY A 21 -3.08 8.36 6.02
N GLU A 22 -2.81 8.15 4.72
CA GLU A 22 -3.85 7.77 3.76
C GLU A 22 -4.20 6.28 3.91
N ILE A 23 -5.49 5.98 4.03
CA ILE A 23 -6.03 4.61 4.08
C ILE A 23 -6.38 4.18 2.67
N LEU A 24 -5.72 3.13 2.18
CA LEU A 24 -5.88 2.62 0.81
C LEU A 24 -6.14 1.10 0.80
N VAL A 25 -6.69 0.62 -0.30
CA VAL A 25 -6.80 -0.81 -0.60
C VAL A 25 -5.61 -1.26 -1.44
N PHE A 26 -4.84 -2.22 -0.93
CA PHE A 26 -3.66 -2.76 -1.57
C PHE A 26 -3.88 -4.19 -2.04
N LYS A 27 -3.39 -4.51 -3.25
CA LYS A 27 -3.38 -5.88 -3.76
C LYS A 27 -2.12 -6.62 -3.34
N PHE A 28 -2.23 -7.88 -2.94
CA PHE A 28 -1.08 -8.74 -2.67
C PHE A 28 -1.33 -10.16 -3.17
N ARG A 29 -0.25 -10.92 -3.42
CA ARG A 29 -0.36 -12.35 -3.76
C ARG A 29 -0.30 -13.20 -2.50
N THR A 30 -1.21 -14.17 -2.41
CA THR A 30 -1.21 -15.20 -1.37
C THR A 30 -0.21 -16.31 -1.70
N LEU A 31 0.03 -17.21 -0.74
CA LEU A 31 0.83 -18.42 -0.95
C LEU A 31 0.22 -19.36 -2.02
N SER A 32 -1.09 -19.29 -2.25
CA SER A 32 -1.79 -20.03 -3.32
C SER A 32 -1.76 -19.32 -4.68
N ASN A 33 -0.96 -18.27 -4.83
CA ASN A 33 -0.84 -17.46 -6.05
C ASN A 33 -2.16 -16.76 -6.47
N ALA A 34 -3.10 -16.60 -5.54
CA ALA A 34 -4.29 -15.78 -5.76
C ALA A 34 -4.01 -14.31 -5.45
N ILE A 35 -4.67 -13.40 -6.16
CA ILE A 35 -4.66 -11.97 -5.83
C ILE A 35 -5.71 -11.73 -4.76
N SER A 36 -5.31 -11.08 -3.65
CA SER A 36 -6.19 -10.66 -2.57
C SER A 36 -5.97 -9.19 -2.25
N GLU A 37 -6.94 -8.57 -1.59
CA GLU A 37 -6.91 -7.17 -1.19
C GLU A 37 -6.74 -7.04 0.33
N ILE A 38 -6.06 -6.00 0.77
CA ILE A 38 -5.88 -5.64 2.17
C ILE A 38 -5.97 -4.14 2.34
N ILE A 39 -6.68 -3.69 3.38
CA ILE A 39 -6.75 -2.27 3.76
C ILE A 39 -5.55 -1.97 4.64
N GLY A 40 -4.91 -0.82 4.43
CA GLY A 40 -3.88 -0.35 5.34
C GLY A 40 -3.62 1.14 5.24
N GLU A 41 -2.92 1.65 6.25
CA GLU A 41 -2.55 3.05 6.38
C GLU A 41 -1.09 3.24 5.95
N VAL A 42 -0.83 4.24 5.11
CA VAL A 42 0.53 4.58 4.68
C VAL A 42 1.27 5.26 5.83
N ILE A 43 2.35 4.66 6.31
CA ILE A 43 3.09 5.13 7.49
C ILE A 43 4.43 5.77 7.15
N SER A 44 5.05 5.40 6.02
CA SER A 44 6.35 5.96 5.62
C SER A 44 6.62 5.80 4.12
N PHE A 45 7.60 6.55 3.63
CA PHE A 45 8.18 6.40 2.30
C PHE A 45 9.66 6.06 2.42
N GLY A 46 10.18 5.27 1.49
CA GLY A 46 11.58 4.90 1.43
C GLY A 46 12.07 4.71 0.01
N VAL A 47 13.39 4.56 -0.11
CA VAL A 47 14.06 4.25 -1.38
C VAL A 47 15.00 3.07 -1.13
N THR A 48 14.99 2.08 -2.02
CA THR A 48 15.95 0.97 -1.95
C THR A 48 17.36 1.45 -2.32
N LYS A 49 18.38 0.64 -2.05
CA LYS A 49 19.77 0.96 -2.47
C LYS A 49 19.90 1.15 -3.98
N ASP A 50 19.05 0.48 -4.76
CA ASP A 50 19.04 0.53 -6.24
C ASP A 50 18.12 1.65 -6.78
N GLY A 51 17.62 2.55 -5.91
CA GLY A 51 16.84 3.71 -6.32
C GLY A 51 15.34 3.48 -6.51
N ILE A 52 14.80 2.33 -6.09
CA ILE A 52 13.37 2.03 -6.22
C ILE A 52 12.61 2.68 -5.06
N GLU A 53 11.68 3.57 -5.38
CA GLU A 53 10.81 4.19 -4.40
C GLU A 53 9.73 3.20 -3.91
N TYR A 54 9.46 3.23 -2.61
CA TYR A 54 8.41 2.43 -2.02
C TYR A 54 7.71 3.18 -0.89
N LEU A 55 6.51 2.74 -0.57
CA LEU A 55 5.79 3.11 0.63
C LEU A 55 5.71 1.93 1.60
N GLU A 56 5.62 2.22 2.89
CA GLU A 56 5.31 1.24 3.93
C GLU A 56 3.89 1.45 4.43
N VAL A 57 3.19 0.35 4.62
CA VAL A 57 1.78 0.31 5.01
C VAL A 57 1.64 -0.49 6.29
N ASP A 58 0.97 0.07 7.30
CA ASP A 58 0.45 -0.71 8.42
C ASP A 58 -0.85 -1.38 7.99
N VAL A 59 -0.87 -2.71 8.01
CA VAL A 59 -2.03 -3.53 7.67
C VAL A 59 -2.68 -4.17 8.91
N GLY A 60 -2.36 -3.64 10.09
CA GLY A 60 -2.83 -4.13 11.37
C GLY A 60 -2.08 -5.37 11.86
N SER A 61 -2.46 -5.84 13.05
CA SER A 61 -1.85 -7.03 13.69
C SER A 61 -0.32 -6.95 13.83
N LYS A 62 0.22 -5.73 14.02
CA LYS A 62 1.67 -5.46 14.09
C LYS A 62 2.44 -5.90 12.83
N ARG A 63 1.81 -5.85 11.66
CA ARG A 63 2.42 -6.22 10.38
C ARG A 63 2.45 -5.01 9.46
N THR A 64 3.62 -4.79 8.86
CA THR A 64 3.79 -3.81 7.79
C THR A 64 4.04 -4.51 6.46
N LYS A 65 3.66 -3.84 5.36
CA LYS A 65 3.94 -4.28 3.99
C LYS A 65 4.56 -3.13 3.20
N LYS A 66 5.40 -3.47 2.21
CA LYS A 66 6.05 -2.50 1.32
C LYS A 66 5.49 -2.62 -0.08
N TYR A 67 5.24 -1.48 -0.73
CA TYR A 67 4.70 -1.41 -2.09
C TYR A 67 5.47 -0.38 -2.92
N VAL A 68 5.72 -0.67 -4.19
CA VAL A 68 6.51 0.16 -5.11
C VAL A 68 5.66 1.30 -5.68
N ILE A 69 5.99 2.54 -5.33
CA ILE A 69 5.22 3.74 -5.69
C ILE A 69 5.77 4.45 -6.93
#